data_AF-A0A8R2H8P6-F1
#
_entry.id   AF-A0A8R2H8P6-F1
#
_cell.length_a   1.000
_cell.length_b   1.000
_cell.length_c   1.000
_cell.angle_alpha   90.00
_cell.angle_beta   90.00
_cell.angle_gamma   90.00
#
_symmetry.space_group_name_H-M   'P 1'
#
loop_
_entity.id
_entity.type
_entity.pdbx_description
1 polymer ?
#
loop_
_entity_poly.entity_id
_entity_poly.type
_entity_poly.pdbx_seq_one_letter_code
_entity_poly.pdbx_strand_id
1 'polypeptide(L)'
;MEFVISKRGKKMLIFESKFKYVFGYTSQTNVTRWRCFMKNCPAIILEKEKVLLETKGDHGDNYSVKNIDRQKLTTTCKRKAVEDICQRPRKIILGEIQLLNLYNISPNNWNIFGPFGSIRLIVLIII
;
A
#
# COMPACT_ATOMS: atom_id res chain seq x y z
N MET A 1 0.97 -4.13 -11.16
CA MET A 1 0.44 -5.09 -10.18
C MET A 1 1.46 -5.24 -9.08
N GLU A 2 1.13 -4.90 -7.84
CA GLU A 2 2.08 -4.94 -6.72
C GLU A 2 1.50 -5.75 -5.55
N PHE A 3 2.34 -6.47 -4.82
CA PHE A 3 1.93 -7.19 -3.63
C PHE A 3 2.32 -6.43 -2.38
N VAL A 4 1.37 -6.26 -1.45
CA VAL A 4 1.57 -5.59 -0.16
C VAL A 4 1.05 -6.48 0.96
N ILE A 5 1.65 -6.35 2.14
CA ILE A 5 1.23 -7.09 3.32
C ILE A 5 0.21 -6.25 4.11
N SER A 6 -0.89 -6.88 4.53
CA SER A 6 -1.87 -6.26 5.42
C SER A 6 -1.30 -6.06 6.83
N LYS A 7 -1.93 -5.20 7.64
CA LYS A 7 -1.58 -5.08 9.08
C LYS A 7 -1.62 -6.41 9.85
N ARG A 8 -2.34 -7.41 9.33
CA ARG A 8 -2.50 -8.75 9.92
C ARG A 8 -1.57 -9.80 9.27
N GLY A 9 -0.59 -9.40 8.48
CA GLY A 9 0.37 -10.31 7.82
C GLY A 9 -0.15 -11.03 6.58
N LYS A 10 -1.43 -10.88 6.21
CA LYS A 10 -1.99 -11.47 4.99
C LYS A 10 -1.55 -10.72 3.73
N LYS A 11 -1.26 -11.43 2.64
CA LYS A 11 -0.94 -10.86 1.33
C LYS A 11 -2.16 -10.16 0.73
N MET A 12 -1.91 -9.00 0.13
CA MET A 12 -2.88 -8.18 -0.59
C MET A 12 -2.28 -7.79 -1.94
N LEU A 13 -3.16 -7.62 -2.91
CA LEU A 13 -2.79 -7.19 -4.25
C LEU A 13 -3.21 -5.73 -4.45
N ILE A 14 -2.34 -4.93 -5.03
CA ILE A 14 -2.60 -3.57 -5.48
C ILE A 14 -2.63 -3.56 -6.99
N PHE A 15 -3.77 -3.15 -7.53
CA PHE A 15 -4.00 -3.00 -8.96
C PHE A 15 -4.13 -1.52 -9.31
N GLU A 16 -3.48 -1.11 -10.40
CA GLU A 16 -3.45 0.28 -10.91
C GLU A 16 -3.10 1.35 -9.86
N SER A 17 -2.35 0.97 -8.82
CA SER A 17 -1.95 1.86 -7.72
C SER A 17 -3.12 2.52 -6.96
N LYS A 18 -4.36 2.07 -7.14
CA LYS A 18 -5.57 2.65 -6.52
C LYS A 18 -6.42 1.63 -5.79
N PHE A 19 -6.47 0.40 -6.29
CA PHE A 19 -7.42 -0.61 -5.82
C PHE A 19 -6.70 -1.70 -5.04
N LYS A 20 -7.24 -2.02 -3.86
CA LYS A 20 -6.75 -3.11 -3.02
C LYS A 20 -7.62 -4.33 -3.18
N TYR A 21 -6.98 -5.47 -3.35
CA TYR A 21 -7.62 -6.76 -3.40
C TYR A 21 -7.05 -7.69 -2.32
N VAL A 22 -7.92 -8.53 -1.79
CA VAL A 22 -7.64 -9.54 -0.78
C VAL A 22 -7.79 -10.91 -1.41
N PHE A 23 -6.96 -11.84 -0.95
CA PHE A 23 -7.08 -13.25 -1.35
C PHE A 23 -8.48 -13.80 -1.04
N GLY A 24 -9.11 -14.40 -2.04
CA GLY A 24 -10.35 -15.15 -1.90
C GLY A 24 -10.06 -16.64 -1.74
N TYR A 25 -9.77 -17.30 -2.86
CA TYR A 25 -9.40 -18.72 -2.91
C TYR A 25 -8.53 -19.00 -4.14
N THR A 26 -7.87 -20.14 -4.14
CA THR A 26 -7.18 -20.68 -5.32
C THR A 26 -7.95 -21.90 -5.82
N SER A 27 -8.29 -21.90 -7.10
CA SER A 27 -8.94 -23.03 -7.77
C SER A 27 -7.97 -24.20 -7.95
N GLN A 28 -8.50 -25.40 -8.19
CA GLN A 28 -7.71 -26.59 -8.51
C GLN A 28 -6.84 -26.41 -9.78
N THR A 29 -7.24 -25.50 -10.67
CA THR A 29 -6.50 -25.12 -11.88
C THR A 29 -5.38 -24.09 -11.64
N ASN A 30 -4.97 -23.87 -10.39
CA ASN A 30 -3.99 -22.86 -9.96
C ASN A 30 -4.37 -21.41 -10.30
N VAL A 31 -5.67 -21.14 -10.49
CA VAL A 31 -6.18 -19.78 -10.66
C VAL A 31 -6.52 -19.20 -9.30
N THR A 32 -5.81 -18.16 -8.90
CA THR A 32 -6.05 -17.41 -7.67
C THR A 32 -7.06 -16.31 -7.93
N ARG A 33 -8.15 -16.33 -7.16
CA ARG A 33 -9.17 -15.28 -7.17
C ARG A 33 -8.89 -14.26 -6.08
N TRP A 34 -8.73 -13.02 -6.51
CA TRP A 34 -8.59 -11.84 -5.69
C TRP A 34 -9.90 -11.06 -5.71
N ARG A 35 -10.43 -10.73 -4.53
CA ARG A 35 -11.64 -9.93 -4.37
C ARG A 35 -11.26 -8.52 -3.95
N CYS A 36 -12.00 -7.50 -4.36
CA CYS A 36 -11.79 -6.16 -3.82
C CYS A 36 -11.87 -6.18 -2.28
N PHE A 37 -11.05 -5.36 -1.63
CA PHE A 37 -11.05 -5.21 -0.18
C PHE A 37 -12.41 -4.74 0.34
N MET A 38 -13.14 -3.99 -0.48
CA MET A 38 -14.49 -3.51 -0.18
C MET A 38 -15.51 -4.63 -0.37
N LYS A 39 -16.31 -4.91 0.67
CA LYS A 39 -17.22 -6.07 0.69
C LYS A 39 -18.28 -6.04 -0.42
N ASN A 40 -18.75 -4.85 -0.79
CA ASN A 40 -19.85 -4.64 -1.73
C ASN A 40 -19.37 -4.33 -3.16
N CYS A 41 -18.05 -4.33 -3.39
CA CYS A 41 -17.51 -4.08 -4.71
C CYS A 41 -17.51 -5.38 -5.53
N PRO A 42 -18.08 -5.38 -6.76
CA PRO A 42 -18.12 -6.56 -7.61
C PRO A 42 -16.75 -6.89 -8.25
N ALA A 43 -15.77 -5.99 -8.12
CA ALA A 43 -14.47 -6.13 -8.76
C ALA A 43 -13.67 -7.33 -8.23
N ILE A 44 -13.23 -8.16 -9.15
CA ILE A 44 -12.50 -9.41 -8.93
C ILE A 44 -11.34 -9.46 -9.93
N ILE A 45 -10.20 -9.96 -9.48
CA ILE A 45 -9.05 -10.25 -10.33
C ILE A 45 -8.77 -11.74 -10.28
N LEU A 46 -8.55 -12.34 -11.43
CA LEU A 46 -8.08 -13.73 -11.58
C LEU A 46 -6.62 -13.70 -12.00
N GLU A 47 -5.78 -14.37 -11.22
CA GLU A 47 -4.34 -14.52 -11.46
C GLU A 47 -4.02 -16.00 -11.66
N LYS A 48 -3.19 -16.32 -12.66
CA LYS A 48 -2.63 -17.67 -12.84
C LYS A 48 -1.12 -17.53 -13.01
N GLU A 49 -0.33 -18.24 -12.21
CA GLU A 49 1.14 -18.26 -12.34
C GLU A 49 1.80 -16.87 -12.37
N LYS A 50 1.31 -15.92 -11.57
CA LYS A 50 1.76 -14.51 -11.54
C LYS A 50 1.41 -13.66 -12.77
N VAL A 51 0.58 -14.19 -13.67
CA VAL A 51 0.02 -13.46 -14.81
C VAL A 51 -1.44 -13.11 -14.50
N LEU A 52 -1.79 -11.84 -14.76
CA LEU A 52 -3.17 -11.38 -14.71
C LEU A 52 -3.95 -12.06 -15.85
N LEU A 53 -4.91 -12.92 -15.50
CA LEU A 53 -5.70 -13.63 -16.48
C LEU A 53 -6.92 -12.80 -16.91
N GLU A 54 -7.63 -12.26 -15.93
CA GLU A 54 -8.86 -11.51 -16.19
C GLU A 54 -9.22 -10.59 -15.01
N THR A 55 -9.79 -9.42 -15.33
CA THR A 55 -10.40 -8.51 -14.36
C THR A 55 -11.90 -8.47 -14.63
N LYS A 56 -12.71 -8.81 -13.62
CA LYS A 56 -14.19 -8.81 -13.71
C LYS A 56 -14.79 -7.79 -12.77
N GLY A 57 -15.81 -7.08 -13.23
CA GLY A 57 -16.54 -6.11 -12.44
C GLY A 57 -15.79 -4.79 -12.32
N ASP A 58 -16.53 -3.69 -12.52
CA ASP A 58 -15.97 -2.36 -12.44
C ASP A 58 -16.00 -1.82 -11.00
N HIS A 59 -15.03 -0.98 -10.67
CA HIS A 59 -15.08 -0.21 -9.45
C HIS A 59 -15.97 1.01 -9.70
N GLY A 60 -17.07 1.14 -8.95
CA GLY A 60 -17.69 2.45 -8.81
C GLY A 60 -16.69 3.49 -8.27
N ASP A 61 -16.86 4.76 -8.62
CA ASP A 61 -15.91 5.87 -8.35
C ASP A 61 -15.46 6.00 -6.89
N ASN A 62 -16.24 5.47 -5.95
CA ASN A 62 -15.99 5.56 -4.51
C ASN A 62 -15.03 4.50 -3.94
N TYR A 63 -14.54 3.54 -4.73
CA TYR A 63 -13.73 2.43 -4.21
C TYR A 63 -12.21 2.65 -4.25
N SER A 64 -11.76 3.83 -4.67
CA SER A 64 -10.33 4.20 -4.62
C SER A 64 -9.83 4.23 -3.18
N VAL A 65 -8.80 3.43 -2.89
CA VAL A 65 -8.28 3.32 -1.52
C VAL A 65 -7.30 4.45 -1.25
N LYS A 66 -7.78 5.46 -0.52
CA LYS A 66 -6.90 6.45 0.12
C LYS A 66 -5.95 5.74 1.09
N ASN A 67 -4.69 6.17 1.16
CA ASN A 67 -3.68 5.70 2.12
C ASN A 67 -3.00 4.34 1.84
N ILE A 68 -2.71 4.01 0.58
CA ILE A 68 -1.78 2.90 0.25
C ILE A 68 -0.38 3.20 0.80
N ASP A 69 0.13 4.40 0.57
CA ASP A 69 1.51 4.76 0.94
C ASP A 69 1.72 4.76 2.44
N ARG A 70 0.75 5.27 3.20
CA ARG A 70 0.76 5.18 4.66
C ARG A 70 0.81 3.74 5.15
N GLN A 71 0.10 2.83 4.48
CA GLN A 71 0.15 1.41 4.83
C GLN A 71 1.54 0.85 4.55
N LYS A 72 2.11 1.08 3.36
CA LYS A 72 3.47 0.67 3.00
C LYS A 72 4.49 1.20 4.02
N LEU A 73 4.43 2.49 4.34
CA LEU A 73 5.26 3.15 5.33
C LEU A 73 5.18 2.46 6.69
N THR A 74 3.96 2.26 7.20
CA THR A 74 3.76 1.63 8.50
C THR A 74 4.33 0.21 8.54
N THR A 75 4.10 -0.58 7.49
CA THR A 75 4.60 -1.95 7.43
C THR A 75 6.12 -2.01 7.34
N THR A 76 6.74 -1.14 6.56
CA THR A 76 8.20 -1.08 6.43
C THR A 76 8.85 -0.59 7.72
N CYS A 77 8.34 0.47 8.33
CA CYS A 77 8.82 0.98 9.62
C CYS A 77 8.73 -0.09 10.72
N LYS A 78 7.62 -0.83 10.80
CA LYS A 78 7.47 -1.92 11.77
C LYS A 78 8.47 -3.04 11.54
N ARG A 79 8.70 -3.43 10.29
CA ARG A 79 9.70 -4.46 9.94
C ARG A 79 11.10 -4.01 10.34
N LYS A 80 11.50 -2.79 9.97
CA LYS A 80 12.82 -2.23 10.32
C LYS A 80 13.04 -2.08 11.83
N ALA A 81 11.99 -1.70 12.57
CA ALA A 81 12.08 -1.59 14.02
C ALA A 81 12.28 -2.94 14.71
N VAL A 82 11.82 -4.04 14.10
CA VAL A 82 12.05 -5.41 14.60
C VAL A 82 13.45 -5.89 14.21
N GLU A 83 13.92 -5.57 13.00
CA GLU A 83 15.24 -5.97 12.49
C GLU A 83 16.40 -5.22 13.19
N ASP A 84 16.22 -3.93 13.51
CA ASP A 84 17.21 -3.10 14.18
C ASP A 84 16.59 -2.40 15.40
N ILE A 85 16.48 -3.15 16.49
CA ILE A 85 15.86 -2.69 17.74
C ILE A 85 16.66 -1.56 18.43
N CYS A 86 17.95 -1.44 18.10
CA CYS A 86 18.87 -0.45 18.67
C CYS A 86 18.74 0.91 17.98
N GLN A 87 18.19 0.95 16.75
CA GLN A 87 17.99 2.19 16.02
C GLN A 87 16.82 2.99 16.61
N ARG A 88 17.06 4.28 16.85
CA ARG A 88 16.02 5.19 17.36
C ARG A 88 14.82 5.21 16.39
N PRO A 89 13.57 4.97 16.84
CA PRO A 89 12.39 4.92 15.98
C PRO A 89 12.20 6.15 15.08
N ARG A 90 12.56 7.34 15.59
CA ARG A 90 12.53 8.60 14.83
C ARG A 90 13.36 8.53 13.54
N LYS A 91 14.54 7.91 13.57
CA LYS A 91 15.44 7.81 12.41
C LYS A 91 14.85 6.87 11.35
N ILE A 92 14.22 5.77 11.77
CA ILE A 92 13.54 4.83 10.88
C ILE A 92 12.37 5.54 10.18
N ILE A 93 11.50 6.20 10.95
CA ILE A 93 10.29 6.86 10.41
C ILE A 93 10.67 7.98 9.42
N LEU A 94 11.61 8.85 9.78
CA LEU A 94 12.03 9.95 8.91
C LEU A 94 12.69 9.46 7.62
N GLY A 95 13.51 8.41 7.71
CA GLY A 95 14.14 7.81 6.54
C GLY A 95 13.11 7.26 5.55
N GLU A 96 12.10 6.54 6.03
CA GLU A 96 11.04 5.99 5.16
C GLU A 96 10.15 7.07 4.54
N ILE A 97 9.82 8.13 5.28
CA ILE A 97 9.06 9.27 4.73
C ILE A 97 9.84 9.92 3.60
N GLN A 98 11.15 10.13 3.79
CA GLN A 98 12.00 10.76 2.77
C GLN A 98 12.09 9.90 1.51
N LEU A 99 12.26 8.59 1.66
CA LEU A 99 12.25 7.66 0.52
C LEU A 99 10.92 7.72 -0.24
N LEU A 100 9.78 7.67 0.45
CA LEU A 100 8.46 7.75 -0.21
C LEU A 100 8.23 9.09 -0.92
N ASN A 101 8.68 10.20 -0.34
CA ASN A 101 8.59 11.50 -0.98
C ASN A 101 9.45 11.57 -2.25
N LEU A 102 10.67 11.01 -2.24
CA LEU A 102 11.52 10.94 -3.42
C LEU A 102 10.92 10.10 -4.55
N TYR A 103 10.19 9.02 -4.22
CA TYR A 103 9.45 8.22 -5.21
C TYR A 103 8.24 8.95 -5.80
N ASN A 104 7.61 9.85 -5.04
CA ASN A 104 6.44 10.63 -5.50
C ASN A 104 6.83 11.90 -6.28
N ILE A 105 8.08 12.35 -6.17
CA ILE A 105 8.64 13.41 -7.02
C ILE A 105 9.08 12.76 -8.34
N SER A 106 8.12 12.62 -9.27
CA SER A 106 8.47 12.62 -10.69
C SER A 106 9.29 13.88 -11.00
N PRO A 107 10.27 13.88 -11.93
CA PRO A 107 11.22 14.98 -12.15
C PRO A 107 10.61 16.37 -12.47
N ASN A 108 9.29 16.46 -12.57
CA ASN A 108 8.58 17.62 -13.10
C ASN A 108 7.89 18.48 -12.03
N ASN A 109 8.12 18.26 -10.73
CA ASN A 109 7.46 19.06 -9.70
C ASN A 109 8.40 19.47 -8.55
N TRP A 110 9.23 20.48 -8.80
CA TRP A 110 10.18 21.05 -7.83
C TRP A 110 9.61 22.12 -6.89
N ASN A 111 8.29 22.32 -6.82
CA ASN A 111 7.69 23.43 -6.04
C ASN A 111 6.77 22.99 -4.89
N ILE A 112 7.21 22.09 -3.99
CA ILE A 112 6.40 21.72 -2.80
C ILE A 112 7.18 21.77 -1.47
N PHE A 113 8.17 22.66 -1.33
CA PHE A 113 8.68 23.00 -0.01
C PHE A 113 8.77 24.51 0.17
N GLY A 114 7.69 25.11 0.68
CA GLY A 114 7.77 26.36 1.43
C GLY A 114 8.39 26.12 2.82
N PRO A 115 8.95 27.15 3.49
CA PRO A 115 9.97 26.97 4.53
C PRO A 115 9.43 26.60 5.93
N PHE A 116 8.12 26.41 6.12
CA PHE A 116 7.55 26.21 7.45
C PHE A 116 6.39 25.20 7.42
N GLY A 117 6.66 23.95 7.80
CA GLY A 117 5.65 22.89 7.95
C GLY A 117 5.83 22.17 9.28
N SER A 118 5.18 22.70 10.31
CA SER A 118 5.25 22.32 11.73
C SER A 118 5.26 20.80 12.00
N ILE A 119 6.32 20.32 12.64
CA ILE A 119 6.59 18.94 13.09
C ILE A 119 5.52 18.41 14.08
N ARG A 120 4.65 19.29 14.60
CA ARG A 120 3.64 18.95 15.61
C ARG A 120 2.46 18.09 15.09
N LEU A 121 2.20 18.05 13.79
CA LEU A 121 1.08 17.25 13.26
C LEU A 121 1.44 15.76 13.08
N ILE A 122 2.72 15.41 13.10
CA ILE A 122 3.21 14.07 12.70
C ILE A 122 3.01 13.03 13.80
N VAL A 123 3.01 13.44 15.07
CA VAL A 123 2.84 12.52 16.21
C VAL A 123 1.41 11.98 16.31
N LEU A 124 0.40 12.76 15.91
CA LEU A 124 -1.01 12.34 15.99
C LEU A 124 -1.40 11.30 14.94
N ILE A 125 -0.61 11.10 13.89
CA ILE A 125 -0.97 10.21 12.78
C ILE A 125 -0.54 8.75 13.06
N ILE A 126 0.21 8.46 14.13
CA ILE A 126 0.78 7.11 14.38
C ILE A 126 0.11 6.36 15.55
N ILE A 127 -0.71 7.02 16.37
CA ILE A 127 -1.59 6.36 17.38
C ILE A 127 -2.92 6.03 16.72
#